data_AF-A0A2E6I5T2-F1
#
_entry.id   AF-A0A2E6I5T2-F1
#
_cell.length_a   1.000
_cell.length_b   1.000
_cell.length_c   1.000
_cell.angle_alpha   90.00
_cell.angle_beta   90.00
_cell.angle_gamma   90.00
#
_symmetry.space_group_name_H-M   'P 1'
#
loop_
_entity.id
_entity.type
_entity.pdbx_description
1 polymer ?
#
loop_
_entity_poly.entity_id
_entity_poly.type
_entity_poly.pdbx_seq_one_letter_code
_entity_poly.pdbx_strand_id
1 'polypeptide(L)'
;MASLERWGDSVTLFDGTGSETYRGIYESSRLGRSLERIDLSAPGDGSNWLSSTAPFGATPSGPNAVAFAPDGSLHLEARPSPFSESSQVTVETGVRRARLVVRVFDRVGRLRRVLVQGAEVGSRFVTTWDGRDDRGVRVKPGPHILDV
;
A
#
# COMPACT_ATOMS: atom_id res chain seq x y z
N MET A 1 23.09 -22.20 -5.90
CA MET A 1 22.59 -21.40 -4.77
C MET A 1 23.01 -19.97 -5.02
N ALA A 2 22.12 -19.11 -5.52
CA ALA A 2 22.42 -17.71 -5.76
C ALA A 2 21.86 -16.89 -4.60
N SER A 3 22.77 -16.32 -3.79
CA SER A 3 22.45 -15.43 -2.68
C SER A 3 22.24 -14.01 -3.22
N LEU A 4 21.02 -13.48 -3.06
CA LEU A 4 20.67 -12.08 -3.33
C LEU A 4 21.02 -11.24 -2.11
N GLU A 5 22.25 -10.74 -2.05
CA GLU A 5 22.78 -10.03 -0.87
C GLU A 5 23.32 -8.62 -1.20
N ARG A 6 23.10 -8.07 -2.41
CA ARG A 6 23.61 -6.73 -2.75
C ARG A 6 22.58 -5.81 -3.40
N TRP A 7 22.58 -4.57 -2.91
CA TRP A 7 21.80 -3.43 -3.41
C TRP A 7 22.18 -3.16 -4.89
N GLY A 8 21.20 -3.17 -5.79
CA GLY A 8 21.42 -2.93 -7.23
C GLY A 8 21.44 -4.17 -8.12
N ASP A 9 21.23 -5.38 -7.58
CA ASP A 9 21.20 -6.60 -8.39
C ASP A 9 19.93 -6.65 -9.27
N SER A 10 20.12 -6.96 -10.56
CA SER A 10 19.02 -7.21 -11.49
C SER A 10 18.40 -8.58 -11.21
N VAL A 11 17.13 -8.61 -10.84
CA VAL A 11 16.34 -9.84 -10.75
C VAL A 11 15.64 -10.05 -12.07
N THR A 12 15.79 -11.24 -12.64
CA THR A 12 15.02 -11.70 -13.79
C THR A 12 14.19 -12.90 -13.35
N LEU A 13 12.87 -12.85 -13.52
CA LEU A 13 11.99 -13.98 -13.27
C LEU A 13 11.61 -14.64 -14.60
N PHE A 14 11.56 -15.95 -14.61
CA PHE A 14 11.09 -16.76 -15.73
C PHE A 14 9.87 -17.58 -15.28
N ASP A 15 8.91 -17.80 -16.18
CA ASP A 15 7.85 -18.77 -15.93
C ASP A 15 8.34 -20.23 -16.09
N GLY A 16 7.44 -21.19 -15.86
CA GLY A 16 7.74 -22.62 -16.02
C GLY A 16 8.04 -23.06 -17.47
N THR A 17 7.86 -22.18 -18.45
CA THR A 17 8.20 -22.40 -19.87
C THR A 17 9.55 -21.80 -20.24
N GLY A 18 10.20 -21.09 -19.31
CA GLY A 18 11.46 -20.38 -19.55
C GLY A 18 11.27 -19.00 -20.19
N SER A 19 10.03 -18.50 -20.28
CA SER A 19 9.75 -17.16 -20.77
C SER A 19 10.03 -16.13 -19.68
N GLU A 20 10.69 -15.03 -20.03
CA GLU A 20 10.96 -13.94 -19.11
C GLU A 20 9.65 -13.26 -18.71
N THR A 21 9.36 -13.25 -17.41
CA THR A 21 8.16 -12.63 -16.82
C THR A 21 8.47 -11.35 -16.06
N TYR A 22 9.74 -11.10 -15.72
CA TYR A 22 10.18 -9.86 -15.09
C TYR A 22 11.66 -9.67 -15.33
N ARG A 23 12.07 -8.41 -15.52
CA ARG A 23 13.44 -7.96 -15.40
C ARG A 23 13.44 -6.56 -14.80
N GLY A 24 14.11 -6.42 -13.67
CA GLY A 24 14.21 -5.14 -12.99
C GLY A 24 15.26 -5.17 -11.90
N ILE A 25 15.64 -4.00 -11.42
CA ILE A 25 16.55 -3.87 -10.29
C ILE A 25 15.76 -4.19 -9.02
N TYR A 26 16.29 -5.05 -8.15
CA TYR A 26 15.70 -5.26 -6.83
C TYR A 26 16.01 -4.03 -5.94
N GLU A 27 15.27 -2.96 -6.17
CA GLU A 27 15.25 -1.80 -5.27
C GLU A 27 14.27 -2.09 -4.15
N SER A 28 14.64 -2.96 -3.21
CA SER A 28 13.95 -2.96 -1.91
C SER A 28 14.33 -1.66 -1.21
N SER A 29 13.56 -0.60 -1.44
CA SER A 29 13.66 0.64 -0.66
C SER A 29 13.40 0.40 0.83
N ARG A 30 12.94 -0.80 1.22
CA ARG A 30 12.83 -1.30 2.60
C ARG A 30 13.17 -2.80 2.63
N LEU A 31 14.30 -3.15 3.27
CA LEU A 31 14.70 -4.54 3.54
C LEU A 31 13.52 -5.34 4.15
N GLY A 32 13.29 -6.56 3.66
CA GLY A 32 12.26 -7.47 4.21
C GLY A 32 10.86 -7.38 3.60
N ARG A 33 10.69 -6.79 2.40
CA ARG A 33 9.42 -6.78 1.66
C ARG A 33 9.52 -7.48 0.30
N SER A 34 8.50 -8.24 -0.08
CA SER A 34 8.39 -8.84 -1.41
C SER A 34 8.03 -7.80 -2.48
N LEU A 35 8.43 -8.06 -3.73
CA LEU A 35 7.85 -7.37 -4.88
C LEU A 35 6.56 -8.10 -5.28
N GLU A 36 5.51 -7.33 -5.55
CA GLU A 36 4.20 -7.80 -5.96
C GLU A 36 3.81 -7.13 -7.28
N ARG A 37 3.21 -7.90 -8.19
CA ARG A 37 2.75 -7.41 -9.48
C ARG A 37 1.48 -6.58 -9.29
N ILE A 38 1.43 -5.42 -9.91
CA ILE A 38 0.33 -4.47 -9.80
C ILE A 38 -0.85 -4.97 -10.65
N ASP A 39 -0.63 -5.15 -11.95
CA ASP A 39 -1.66 -5.59 -12.89
C ASP A 39 -1.28 -6.96 -13.49
N LEU A 40 -2.06 -8.00 -13.13
CA LEU A 40 -1.86 -9.36 -13.62
C LEU A 40 -2.12 -9.51 -15.12
N SER A 41 -2.87 -8.58 -15.74
CA SER A 41 -3.20 -8.58 -17.17
C SER A 41 -2.18 -7.83 -18.03
N ALA A 42 -1.34 -6.97 -17.44
CA ALA A 42 -0.37 -6.16 -18.16
C ALA A 42 1.03 -6.78 -18.17
N PRO A 43 1.92 -6.49 -19.13
CA PRO A 43 3.28 -7.03 -19.16
C PRO A 43 4.00 -6.95 -17.81
N GLY A 44 4.80 -7.96 -17.48
CA GLY A 44 5.53 -8.03 -16.20
C GLY A 44 6.81 -7.17 -16.17
N ASP A 45 6.87 -6.09 -16.94
CA ASP A 45 8.01 -5.17 -16.93
C ASP A 45 8.17 -4.48 -15.57
N GLY A 46 9.33 -3.86 -15.34
CA GLY A 46 9.68 -3.24 -14.05
C GLY A 46 8.69 -2.18 -13.54
N SER A 47 7.89 -1.56 -14.41
CA SER A 47 6.89 -0.57 -14.00
C SER A 47 5.67 -1.21 -13.32
N ASN A 48 5.42 -2.50 -13.60
CA ASN A 48 4.29 -3.28 -13.12
C ASN A 48 4.55 -4.00 -11.79
N TRP A 49 5.60 -3.62 -11.06
CA TRP A 49 5.93 -4.18 -9.76
C TRP A 49 6.11 -3.08 -8.72
N LEU A 50 5.67 -3.37 -7.49
CA LEU A 50 5.85 -2.53 -6.31
C LEU A 50 6.18 -3.40 -5.10
N SER A 51 6.89 -2.86 -4.11
CA SER A 51 7.05 -3.54 -2.83
C SER A 51 5.71 -3.69 -2.12
N SER A 52 5.48 -4.86 -1.52
CA SER A 52 4.27 -5.16 -0.76
C SER A 52 3.98 -4.08 0.28
N THR A 53 2.73 -3.61 0.34
CA THR A 53 2.25 -2.68 1.37
C THR A 53 1.71 -3.41 2.60
N ALA A 54 1.62 -4.74 2.57
CA ALA A 54 1.12 -5.55 3.69
C ALA A 54 1.95 -5.35 4.97
N PRO A 55 1.32 -5.40 6.16
CA PRO A 55 2.04 -5.26 7.44
C PRO A 55 3.19 -6.26 7.62
N PHE A 56 3.02 -7.49 7.13
CA PHE A 56 4.01 -8.56 7.18
C PHE A 56 5.04 -8.51 6.04
N GLY A 57 4.93 -7.52 5.14
CA GLY A 57 5.86 -7.32 4.03
C GLY A 57 5.66 -8.24 2.82
N ALA A 58 4.65 -9.12 2.83
CA ALA A 58 4.28 -9.97 1.70
C ALA A 58 2.82 -10.46 1.80
N THR A 59 2.24 -10.87 0.68
CA THR A 59 0.92 -11.55 0.61
C THR A 59 1.00 -12.98 0.03
N PRO A 60 1.75 -13.91 0.65
CA PRO A 60 1.76 -15.28 0.17
C PRO A 60 0.37 -15.90 0.25
N SER A 61 -0.03 -16.65 -0.79
CA SER A 61 -1.33 -17.34 -0.89
C SER A 61 -2.57 -16.45 -0.79
N GLY A 62 -2.41 -15.11 -0.79
CA GLY A 62 -3.48 -14.13 -0.80
C GLY A 62 -3.36 -13.20 -2.02
N PRO A 63 -4.36 -12.34 -2.25
CA PRO A 63 -4.26 -11.30 -3.27
C PRO A 63 -3.08 -10.35 -2.99
N ASN A 64 -2.40 -9.89 -4.04
CA ASN A 64 -1.35 -8.88 -3.91
C ASN A 64 -1.88 -7.63 -3.20
N ALA A 65 -1.11 -7.11 -2.24
CA ALA A 65 -1.48 -5.89 -1.50
C ALA A 65 -1.51 -4.65 -2.39
N VAL A 66 -0.90 -4.72 -3.58
CA VAL A 66 -0.84 -3.65 -4.60
C VAL A 66 -1.65 -3.95 -5.87
N ALA A 67 -2.55 -4.95 -5.84
CA ALA A 67 -3.28 -5.42 -7.02
C ALA A 67 -4.23 -4.37 -7.62
N PHE A 68 -4.17 -4.18 -8.95
CA PHE A 68 -4.96 -3.25 -9.76
C PHE A 68 -6.40 -3.70 -9.97
N ALA A 69 -7.34 -2.82 -9.62
CA ALA A 69 -8.75 -2.92 -9.96
C ALA A 69 -9.10 -1.78 -10.95
N PRO A 70 -9.55 -2.09 -12.18
CA PRO A 70 -9.61 -1.12 -13.28
C PRO A 70 -10.84 -0.21 -13.32
N ASP A 71 -11.70 -0.18 -12.30
CA ASP A 71 -12.95 0.58 -12.38
C ASP A 71 -12.76 2.11 -12.29
N GLY A 72 -11.51 2.59 -12.14
CA GLY A 72 -11.18 4.01 -12.14
C GLY A 72 -11.60 4.74 -10.86
N SER A 73 -12.23 4.05 -9.92
CA SER A 73 -12.80 4.65 -8.74
C SER A 73 -11.74 4.85 -7.64
N LEU A 74 -11.98 5.85 -6.79
CA LEU A 74 -11.27 6.02 -5.53
C LEU A 74 -12.22 5.56 -4.43
N HIS A 75 -11.89 4.45 -3.77
CA HIS A 75 -12.65 3.94 -2.63
C HIS A 75 -11.84 4.17 -1.36
N LEU A 76 -12.45 4.80 -0.37
CA LEU A 76 -11.85 5.07 0.93
C LEU A 76 -12.80 4.57 2.02
N GLU A 77 -12.30 3.66 2.84
CA GLU A 77 -13.12 2.99 3.85
C GLU A 77 -12.35 2.78 5.15
N ALA A 78 -13.05 2.87 6.28
CA ALA A 78 -12.51 2.58 7.60
C ALA A 78 -13.36 1.53 8.31
N ARG A 79 -12.75 0.41 8.73
CA ARG A 79 -13.44 -0.65 9.47
C ARG A 79 -12.66 -1.09 10.72
N PRO A 80 -13.33 -1.23 11.88
CA PRO A 80 -14.72 -0.87 12.13
C PRO A 80 -14.94 0.66 12.17
N SER A 81 -16.18 1.09 11.91
CA SER A 81 -16.62 2.48 12.10
C SER A 81 -18.07 2.47 12.62
N PRO A 82 -18.33 2.87 13.88
CA PRO A 82 -17.37 3.35 14.88
C PRO A 82 -16.44 2.23 15.41
N PHE A 83 -15.32 2.62 16.05
CA PHE A 83 -14.34 1.70 16.65
C PHE A 83 -13.99 2.08 18.10
N SER A 84 -13.54 1.10 18.89
CA SER A 84 -13.11 1.29 20.29
C SER A 84 -11.61 1.45 20.46
N GLU A 85 -10.81 0.68 19.71
CA GLU A 85 -9.34 0.66 19.79
C GLU A 85 -8.69 1.24 18.54
N SER A 86 -8.94 0.64 17.38
CA SER A 86 -8.42 1.10 16.11
C SER A 86 -9.38 0.79 14.95
N SER A 87 -9.17 1.47 13.83
CA SER A 87 -9.84 1.23 12.56
C SER A 87 -8.81 1.05 11.46
N GLN A 88 -8.97 0.01 10.64
CA GLN A 88 -8.19 -0.19 9.44
C GLN A 88 -8.76 0.70 8.33
N VAL A 89 -7.93 1.62 7.82
CA VAL A 89 -8.24 2.50 6.70
C VAL A 89 -7.71 1.86 5.42
N THR A 90 -8.62 1.52 4.52
CA THR A 90 -8.32 0.99 3.19
C THR A 90 -8.55 2.08 2.15
N VAL A 91 -7.56 2.30 1.29
CA VAL A 91 -7.69 3.11 0.08
C VAL A 91 -7.50 2.20 -1.13
N GLU A 92 -8.45 2.23 -2.05
CA GLU A 92 -8.34 1.61 -3.36
C GLU A 92 -8.39 2.70 -4.43
N THR A 93 -7.51 2.62 -5.43
CA THR A 93 -7.39 3.61 -6.50
C THR A 93 -7.44 2.92 -7.85
N GLY A 94 -8.17 3.50 -8.79
CA GLY A 94 -8.19 3.07 -10.19
C GLY A 94 -6.93 3.40 -11.00
N VAL A 95 -5.80 3.71 -10.36
CA VAL A 95 -4.50 3.90 -11.00
C VAL A 95 -3.48 2.88 -10.51
N ARG A 96 -2.51 2.53 -11.36
CA ARG A 96 -1.48 1.54 -11.04
C ARG A 96 -0.47 2.02 -10.00
N ARG A 97 -0.19 3.32 -10.00
CA ARG A 97 0.69 3.98 -9.05
C ARG A 97 0.08 5.31 -8.64
N ALA A 98 0.03 5.57 -7.34
CA ALA A 98 -0.41 6.83 -6.78
C ALA A 98 0.58 7.31 -5.72
N ARG A 99 0.64 8.63 -5.52
CA ARG A 99 1.30 9.22 -4.36
C ARG A 99 0.21 9.69 -3.40
N LEU A 100 0.19 9.10 -2.22
CA LEU A 100 -0.99 9.14 -1.35
C LEU A 100 -0.74 9.94 -0.07
N VAL A 101 -1.74 10.72 0.36
CA VAL A 101 -1.73 11.44 1.62
C VAL A 101 -3.05 11.21 2.36
N VAL A 102 -3.05 10.37 3.40
CA VAL A 102 -4.27 10.17 4.22
C VAL A 102 -4.24 11.09 5.43
N ARG A 103 -5.31 11.87 5.59
CA ARG A 103 -5.49 12.79 6.72
C ARG A 103 -6.76 12.48 7.48
N VAL A 104 -6.71 12.74 8.79
CA VAL A 104 -7.87 12.69 9.68
C VAL A 104 -8.19 14.09 10.14
N PHE A 105 -9.41 14.53 9.93
CA PHE A 105 -9.95 15.80 10.40
C PHE A 105 -11.06 15.58 11.41
N ASP A 106 -11.23 16.52 12.34
CA ASP A 106 -12.46 16.55 13.14
C ASP A 106 -13.64 17.14 12.33
N ARG A 107 -14.85 17.06 12.90
CA ARG A 107 -16.08 17.58 12.26
C ARG A 107 -16.09 19.07 11.92
N VAL A 108 -15.13 19.86 12.42
CA VAL A 108 -14.99 21.29 12.10
C VAL A 108 -13.81 21.56 11.15
N GLY A 109 -13.22 20.51 10.56
CA GLY A 109 -12.16 20.61 9.57
C GLY A 109 -10.76 20.85 10.15
N ARG A 110 -10.55 20.68 11.46
CA ARG A 110 -9.19 20.77 12.02
C ARG A 110 -8.45 19.46 11.79
N LEU A 111 -7.24 19.56 11.23
CA LEU A 111 -6.35 18.42 11.07
C LEU A 111 -5.98 17.84 12.44
N ARG A 112 -6.23 16.54 12.61
CA ARG A 112 -5.91 15.79 13.83
C ARG A 112 -4.73 14.86 13.67
N ARG A 113 -4.62 14.23 12.50
CA ARG A 113 -3.59 13.22 12.25
C ARG A 113 -3.27 13.17 10.77
N VAL A 114 -1.99 12.98 10.44
CA VAL A 114 -1.57 12.50 9.12
C VAL A 114 -1.19 11.03 9.27
N LEU A 115 -1.94 10.12 8.61
CA LEU A 115 -1.67 8.69 8.67
C LEU A 115 -0.59 8.28 7.66
N VAL A 116 -0.57 8.97 6.51
CA VAL A 116 0.36 8.73 5.41
C VAL A 116 0.73 10.06 4.78
N GLN A 117 2.00 10.26 4.45
CA GLN A 117 2.46 11.46 3.75
C GLN A 117 3.40 11.10 2.60
N GLY A 118 2.87 11.18 1.37
CA GLY A 118 3.68 11.06 0.15
C GLY A 118 4.17 9.65 -0.15
N ALA A 119 3.48 8.61 0.34
CA ALA A 119 3.83 7.23 0.02
C ALA A 119 3.48 6.92 -1.43
N GLU A 120 4.41 6.33 -2.18
CA GLU A 120 4.11 5.69 -3.46
C GLU A 120 3.44 4.34 -3.18
N VAL A 121 2.24 4.17 -3.72
CA VAL A 121 1.38 3.01 -3.48
C VAL A 121 0.89 2.46 -4.80
N GLY A 122 0.51 1.18 -4.79
CA GLY A 122 -0.29 0.61 -5.86
C GLY A 122 -1.74 1.07 -5.76
N SER A 123 -2.60 0.35 -6.45
CA SER A 123 -4.05 0.52 -6.46
C SER A 123 -4.77 0.10 -5.18
N ARG A 124 -4.08 -0.52 -4.23
CA ARG A 124 -4.61 -0.78 -2.88
C ARG A 124 -3.56 -0.40 -1.85
N PHE A 125 -4.02 0.25 -0.79
CA PHE A 125 -3.21 0.65 0.33
C PHE A 125 -4.00 0.51 1.63
N VAL A 126 -3.34 0.02 2.68
CA VAL A 126 -3.97 -0.20 3.98
C VAL A 126 -3.11 0.44 5.07
N THR A 127 -3.74 1.20 5.95
CA THR A 127 -3.13 1.75 7.17
C THR A 127 -4.10 1.62 8.34
N THR A 128 -3.68 2.01 9.54
CA THR A 128 -4.48 1.92 10.75
C THR A 128 -4.52 3.28 11.46
N TRP A 129 -5.69 3.66 11.95
CA TRP A 129 -5.84 4.76 12.89
C TRP A 129 -6.32 4.26 14.25
N ASP A 130 -5.63 4.65 15.31
CA ASP A 130 -5.87 4.24 16.70
C ASP A 130 -6.66 5.29 17.52
N GLY A 131 -7.21 6.30 16.85
CA GLY A 131 -7.91 7.40 17.51
C GLY A 131 -6.98 8.41 18.19
N ARG A 132 -5.69 8.47 17.84
CA ARG A 132 -4.75 9.46 18.37
C ARG A 132 -4.37 10.52 17.34
N ASP A 133 -3.96 11.69 17.83
CA ASP A 133 -3.38 12.77 17.03
C ASP A 133 -1.87 12.54 16.76
N ASP A 134 -1.21 13.45 16.04
CA ASP A 134 0.23 13.34 15.74
C ASP A 134 1.13 13.37 16.99
N ARG A 135 0.61 13.82 18.15
CA ARG A 135 1.33 13.81 19.43
C ARG A 135 1.10 12.53 20.23
N GLY A 136 0.32 11.58 19.71
CA GLY A 136 -0.06 10.35 20.40
C GLY A 136 -1.16 10.56 21.46
N VAL A 137 -1.81 11.73 21.49
CA VAL A 137 -2.89 12.01 22.43
C VAL A 137 -4.21 11.54 21.83
N ARG A 138 -5.06 10.90 22.64
CA ARG A 138 -6.37 10.44 22.17
C ARG A 138 -7.24 11.64 21.78
N VAL A 139 -7.79 11.60 20.57
CA VAL A 139 -8.70 12.65 20.11
C VAL A 139 -10.04 12.54 20.81
N LYS A 140 -10.82 13.63 20.80
CA LYS A 140 -12.17 13.62 21.38
C LYS A 140 -13.05 12.60 20.66
N PRO A 141 -13.82 11.75 21.38
CA PRO A 141 -14.78 10.87 20.74
C PRO A 141 -15.76 11.62 19.84
N GLY A 142 -16.13 11.01 18.71
CA GLY A 142 -17.08 11.57 17.76
C GLY A 142 -16.71 11.28 16.31
N PRO A 143 -17.53 11.78 15.36
CA PRO A 143 -17.24 11.62 13.94
C PRO A 143 -15.98 12.39 13.54
N HIS A 144 -15.18 11.74 12.71
CA HIS A 144 -13.99 12.30 12.06
C HIS A 144 -14.11 12.07 10.56
N ILE A 145 -13.50 12.96 9.79
CA ILE A 145 -13.48 12.92 8.33
C ILE A 145 -12.13 12.37 7.90
N LEU A 146 -12.15 11.39 7.00
CA LEU A 146 -10.96 10.94 6.29
C LEU A 146 -10.89 11.65 4.94
N ASP A 147 -9.68 12.06 4.56
CA ASP A 147 -9.34 12.75 3.32
C ASP A 147 -8.13 12.05 2.70
N VAL A 148 -8.12 11.90 1.38
CA VAL A 148 -7.10 11.18 0.61
C VAL A 148 -6.77 11.86 -0.70
#